data_AF-A0AAV8XVG5-F1
#
_entry.id   AF-A0AAV8XVG5-F1
#
_cell.length_a   1.000
_cell.length_b   1.000
_cell.length_c   1.000
_cell.angle_alpha   90.00
_cell.angle_beta   90.00
_cell.angle_gamma   90.00
#
_symmetry.space_group_name_H-M   'P 1'
#
loop_
_entity.id
_entity.type
_entity.pdbx_description
1 polymer ?
#
loop_
_entity_poly.entity_id
_entity_poly.type
_entity_poly.pdbx_seq_one_letter_code
_entity_poly.pdbx_strand_id
1 'polypeptide(L)'
;MLQPPFYNRHFPKALNFGGIGVVIGHEITHGFDDKGRLFDHEGNLHLWWRDSSIEKFYEKSQCMIEQYDQYVVPEIRVALDGYLTQGENIADNGGLKQAYRAYETWLSKQPKADETLPGVNLTGRQLFFLNFAQVWCGQQRIEAAKNRIRTSVHSPGIFRVLGVLKLEQSKEESISDEESDNDSNDTSVMKSYRPRKSSLTFSNKQNHYGSFYLRMGAVDLTENFLYE
;
A
#
# COMPACT_ATOMS: atom_id res chain seq x y z
N MET A 1 3.85 -20.25 -5.02
CA MET A 1 3.05 -19.04 -5.27
C MET A 1 1.63 -19.37 -5.77
N LEU A 2 1.42 -20.27 -6.74
CA LEU A 2 0.07 -20.61 -7.25
C LEU A 2 -0.74 -21.57 -6.37
N GLN A 3 -0.91 -21.23 -5.09
CA GLN A 3 -1.66 -21.99 -4.11
C GLN A 3 -2.29 -21.03 -3.07
N PRO A 4 -3.28 -21.45 -2.27
CA PRO A 4 -3.81 -20.63 -1.19
C PRO A 4 -2.70 -20.16 -0.22
N PRO A 5 -2.78 -18.94 0.33
CA PRO A 5 -3.86 -17.94 0.16
C PRO A 5 -3.71 -17.06 -1.10
N PHE A 6 -2.65 -17.22 -1.89
CA PHE A 6 -2.38 -16.37 -3.06
C PHE A 6 -3.33 -16.63 -4.23
N TYR A 7 -3.56 -17.91 -4.54
CA TYR A 7 -4.42 -18.29 -5.67
C TYR A 7 -5.23 -19.54 -5.38
N ASN A 8 -6.51 -19.49 -5.74
CA ASN A 8 -7.36 -20.65 -5.94
C ASN A 8 -8.43 -20.32 -6.98
N ARG A 9 -8.62 -21.23 -7.94
CA ARG A 9 -9.64 -21.06 -8.99
C ARG A 9 -11.05 -20.81 -8.45
N HIS A 10 -11.37 -21.41 -7.30
CA HIS A 10 -12.69 -21.39 -6.66
C HIS A 10 -12.88 -20.26 -5.64
N PHE A 11 -11.84 -19.48 -5.34
CA PHE A 11 -12.00 -18.31 -4.46
C PHE A 11 -12.67 -17.14 -5.19
N PRO A 12 -13.35 -16.25 -4.45
CA PRO A 12 -13.72 -14.93 -4.96
C PRO A 12 -12.53 -14.27 -5.66
N LYS A 13 -12.78 -13.53 -6.74
CA LYS A 13 -11.71 -12.85 -7.48
C LYS A 13 -11.03 -11.77 -6.66
N ALA A 14 -11.74 -11.12 -5.73
CA ALA A 14 -11.19 -10.24 -4.72
C ALA A 14 -9.95 -10.85 -4.03
N LEU A 15 -10.05 -12.11 -3.58
CA LEU A 15 -8.94 -12.78 -2.91
C LEU A 15 -7.79 -13.07 -3.90
N ASN A 16 -8.10 -13.55 -5.11
CA ASN A 16 -7.06 -13.82 -6.11
C ASN A 16 -6.31 -12.55 -6.53
N PHE A 17 -7.02 -11.44 -6.76
CA PHE A 17 -6.40 -10.16 -7.08
C PHE A 17 -5.61 -9.60 -5.88
N GLY A 18 -6.15 -9.68 -4.66
CA GLY A 18 -5.47 -9.25 -3.43
C GLY A 18 -4.30 -10.15 -3.00
N GLY A 19 -4.22 -11.37 -3.54
CA GLY A 19 -3.14 -12.32 -3.33
C GLY A 19 -2.18 -12.35 -4.51
N ILE A 20 -2.37 -13.29 -5.44
CA ILE A 20 -1.48 -13.46 -6.59
C ILE A 20 -1.46 -12.25 -7.52
N GLY A 21 -2.56 -11.49 -7.63
CA GLY A 21 -2.59 -10.27 -8.43
C GLY A 21 -1.60 -9.23 -7.93
N VAL A 22 -1.50 -9.04 -6.60
CA VAL A 22 -0.51 -8.16 -5.98
C VAL A 22 0.90 -8.64 -6.25
N VAL A 23 1.17 -9.95 -6.11
CA VAL A 23 2.49 -10.52 -6.43
C VAL A 23 2.87 -10.26 -7.89
N ILE A 24 1.96 -10.49 -8.83
CA ILE A 24 2.23 -10.22 -10.26
C ILE A 24 2.54 -8.73 -10.48
N GLY A 25 1.75 -7.83 -9.92
CA GLY A 25 2.00 -6.39 -10.02
C GLY A 25 3.32 -5.96 -9.36
N HIS A 26 3.70 -6.61 -8.26
CA HIS A 26 4.96 -6.39 -7.56
C HIS A 26 6.15 -6.73 -8.47
N GLU A 27 6.16 -7.93 -9.05
CA GLU A 27 7.22 -8.35 -9.98
C GLU A 27 7.28 -7.49 -11.25
N ILE A 28 6.13 -7.04 -11.77
CA ILE A 28 6.10 -6.10 -12.90
C ILE A 28 6.73 -4.76 -12.50
N THR A 29 6.43 -4.27 -11.30
CA THR A 29 6.92 -2.99 -10.81
C THR A 29 8.42 -3.00 -10.56
N HIS A 30 9.02 -4.15 -10.23
CA HIS A 30 10.49 -4.28 -10.17
C HIS A 30 11.20 -3.90 -11.46
N GLY A 31 10.57 -4.04 -12.63
CA GLY A 31 11.13 -3.53 -13.89
C GLY A 31 11.27 -2.00 -13.95
N PHE A 32 10.69 -1.28 -12.99
CA PHE A 32 10.62 0.18 -12.94
C PHE A 32 11.00 0.75 -11.57
N ASP A 33 11.57 -0.05 -10.66
CA ASP A 33 12.06 0.42 -9.37
C ASP A 33 13.40 1.18 -9.49
N ASP A 34 14.06 1.49 -8.37
CA ASP A 34 15.31 2.26 -8.34
C ASP A 34 16.43 1.64 -9.18
N LYS A 35 16.43 0.30 -9.34
CA LYS A 35 17.41 -0.45 -10.11
C LYS A 35 16.85 -0.89 -11.46
N GLY A 36 15.63 -1.41 -11.50
CA GLY A 36 14.99 -1.93 -12.71
C GLY A 36 14.88 -0.88 -13.80
N ARG A 37 14.59 0.37 -13.45
CA ARG A 37 14.50 1.48 -14.42
C ARG A 37 15.80 1.73 -15.21
N LEU A 38 16.94 1.21 -14.74
CA LEU A 38 18.24 1.36 -15.42
C LEU A 38 18.39 0.38 -16.59
N PHE A 39 17.51 -0.62 -16.68
CA PHE A 39 17.53 -1.64 -17.72
C PHE A 39 16.43 -1.36 -18.74
N ASP A 40 16.76 -1.43 -20.03
CA ASP A 40 15.78 -1.32 -21.10
C ASP A 40 14.99 -2.63 -21.30
N HIS A 41 14.08 -2.64 -22.28
CA HIS A 41 13.23 -3.79 -22.59
C HIS A 41 13.97 -5.07 -23.01
N GLU A 42 15.25 -5.00 -23.38
CA GLU A 42 16.09 -6.16 -23.70
C GLU A 42 16.93 -6.61 -22.50
N GLY A 43 16.89 -5.86 -21.39
CA GLY A 43 17.67 -6.12 -20.19
C GLY A 43 19.07 -5.51 -20.22
N ASN A 44 19.33 -4.54 -21.10
CA ASN A 44 20.62 -3.85 -21.16
C ASN A 44 20.64 -2.64 -20.22
N LEU A 45 21.77 -2.41 -19.54
CA LEU A 45 22.00 -1.19 -18.76
C LEU A 45 22.11 0.00 -19.73
N HIS A 46 21.04 0.80 -19.82
CA HIS A 46 20.93 1.88 -20.79
C HIS A 46 20.09 3.02 -20.20
N LEU A 47 20.51 4.27 -20.41
CA LEU A 47 19.72 5.42 -19.96
C LEU A 47 18.59 5.70 -20.96
N TRP A 48 17.42 5.11 -20.75
CA TRP A 48 16.26 5.23 -21.63
C TRP A 48 15.18 6.20 -21.14
N TRP A 49 15.38 6.81 -19.97
CA TRP A 49 14.49 7.84 -19.41
C TRP A 49 15.06 9.23 -19.68
N ARG A 50 14.17 10.22 -19.88
CA ARG A 50 14.56 11.64 -19.89
C ARG A 50 14.94 12.08 -18.49
N ASP A 51 15.87 13.02 -18.38
CA ASP A 51 16.34 13.56 -17.09
C ASP A 51 15.19 14.07 -16.21
N SER A 52 14.20 14.76 -16.80
CA SER A 52 13.02 15.24 -16.07
C SER A 52 12.13 14.12 -15.51
N SER A 53 12.11 12.94 -16.14
CA SER A 53 11.41 11.76 -15.61
C SER A 53 12.19 11.13 -14.46
N ILE A 54 13.52 11.16 -14.54
CA ILE A 54 14.41 10.66 -13.48
C ILE A 54 14.30 11.53 -12.23
N GLU A 55 14.28 12.86 -12.39
CA GLU A 55 14.10 13.81 -11.29
C GLU A 55 12.77 13.56 -10.55
N LYS A 56 11.65 13.49 -11.28
CA LYS A 56 10.33 13.18 -10.69
C LYS A 56 10.25 11.80 -10.05
N PHE A 57 11.00 10.83 -10.58
CA PHE A 57 11.11 9.51 -9.96
C PHE A 57 11.77 9.62 -8.59
N TYR A 58 12.90 10.33 -8.51
CA TYR A 58 13.62 10.54 -7.27
C TYR A 58 12.79 11.29 -6.23
N GLU A 59 12.05 12.32 -6.62
CA GLU A 59 11.12 13.04 -5.73
C GLU A 59 10.09 12.09 -5.12
N LYS A 60 9.47 11.23 -5.94
CA LYS A 60 8.46 10.26 -5.47
C LYS A 60 9.06 9.14 -4.64
N SER A 61 10.22 8.61 -5.02
CA SER A 61 10.90 7.57 -4.24
C SER A 61 11.38 8.10 -2.90
N GLN A 62 11.79 9.37 -2.83
CA GLN A 62 12.22 10.02 -1.60
C GLN A 62 11.07 10.07 -0.57
N CYS A 63 9.84 10.36 -0.99
CA CYS A 63 8.67 10.28 -0.12
C CYS A 63 8.48 8.88 0.50
N MET A 64 8.72 7.82 -0.28
CA MET A 64 8.66 6.45 0.24
C MET A 64 9.80 6.16 1.22
N ILE A 65 11.03 6.61 0.93
CA ILE A 65 12.17 6.45 1.84
C ILE A 65 11.84 7.09 3.19
N GLU A 66 11.41 8.35 3.18
CA GLU A 66 11.06 9.11 4.39
C GLU A 66 9.90 8.49 5.16
N GLN A 67 8.90 7.96 4.45
CA GLN A 67 7.81 7.23 5.08
C GLN A 67 8.32 6.01 5.85
N TYR A 68 9.16 5.19 5.21
CA TYR A 68 9.61 3.94 5.81
C TYR A 68 10.66 4.15 6.89
N ASP A 69 11.47 5.21 6.83
CA ASP A 69 12.40 5.62 7.90
C ASP A 69 11.69 5.93 9.23
N GLN A 70 10.40 6.29 9.18
CA GLN A 70 9.60 6.56 10.38
C GLN A 70 9.12 5.30 11.11
N TYR A 71 9.23 4.13 10.49
CA TYR A 71 8.78 2.88 11.09
C TYR A 71 9.84 2.29 12.02
N VAL A 72 9.44 2.00 13.26
CA VAL A 72 10.31 1.38 14.27
C VAL A 72 9.79 -0.01 14.62
N VAL A 73 10.65 -1.01 14.52
CA VAL A 73 10.35 -2.39 14.95
C VAL A 73 10.29 -2.43 16.49
N PRO A 74 9.12 -2.58 17.13
CA PRO A 74 8.97 -2.34 18.57
C PRO A 74 9.83 -3.25 19.45
N GLU A 75 10.01 -4.50 19.05
CA GLU A 75 10.70 -5.54 19.82
C GLU A 75 12.21 -5.28 19.94
N ILE A 76 12.79 -4.59 18.95
CA ILE A 76 14.23 -4.31 18.89
C ILE A 76 14.55 -2.81 18.95
N ARG A 77 13.54 -1.95 18.87
CA ARG A 77 13.65 -0.47 18.86
C ARG A 77 14.61 0.05 17.80
N VAL A 78 14.58 -0.55 16.62
CA VAL A 78 15.39 -0.15 15.47
C VAL A 78 14.45 0.36 14.38
N ALA A 79 14.78 1.52 13.81
CA ALA A 79 14.08 2.07 12.66
C ALA A 79 14.38 1.24 11.40
N LEU A 80 13.44 1.18 10.47
CA LEU A 80 13.70 0.67 9.14
C LEU A 80 14.67 1.61 8.41
N ASP A 81 15.43 1.05 7.48
CA ASP A 81 16.21 1.81 6.52
C ASP A 81 15.38 1.90 5.23
N GLY A 82 14.71 3.04 5.05
CA GLY A 82 13.84 3.31 3.91
C GLY A 82 14.60 3.30 2.60
N TYR A 83 15.87 3.72 2.60
CA TYR A 83 16.74 3.67 1.41
C TYR A 83 17.10 2.23 1.04
N LEU A 84 17.50 1.41 2.01
CA LEU A 84 17.79 -0.02 1.80
C LEU A 84 16.59 -0.78 1.25
N THR A 85 15.38 -0.42 1.71
CA THR A 85 14.14 -1.12 1.37
C THR A 85 13.37 -0.51 0.20
N GLN A 86 13.87 0.58 -0.40
CA GLN A 86 13.09 1.40 -1.34
C GLN A 86 12.55 0.62 -2.55
N GLY A 87 13.35 -0.25 -3.18
CA GLY A 87 12.91 -0.98 -4.38
C GLY A 87 11.73 -1.90 -4.09
N GLU A 88 11.80 -2.62 -2.97
CA GLU A 88 10.72 -3.47 -2.47
C GLU A 88 9.47 -2.68 -2.08
N ASN A 89 9.65 -1.52 -1.43
CA ASN A 89 8.55 -0.66 -1.03
C ASN A 89 7.85 -0.04 -2.26
N ILE A 90 8.61 0.34 -3.30
CA ILE A 90 8.08 0.80 -4.60
C ILE A 90 7.28 -0.33 -5.23
N ALA A 91 7.83 -1.55 -5.28
CA ALA A 91 7.19 -2.72 -5.86
C ALA A 91 5.91 -3.11 -5.13
N ASP A 92 5.87 -3.08 -3.80
CA ASP A 92 4.64 -3.31 -3.02
C ASP A 92 3.54 -2.30 -3.32
N ASN A 93 3.89 -1.01 -3.35
CA ASN A 93 2.93 0.05 -3.64
C ASN A 93 2.40 -0.02 -5.07
N GLY A 94 3.30 -0.21 -6.06
CA GLY A 94 2.92 -0.38 -7.45
C GLY A 94 2.07 -1.64 -7.67
N GLY A 95 2.47 -2.76 -7.05
CA GLY A 95 1.78 -4.04 -7.16
C GLY A 95 0.37 -4.02 -6.60
N LEU A 96 0.17 -3.48 -5.39
CA LEU A 96 -1.17 -3.38 -4.82
C LEU A 96 -2.07 -2.47 -5.68
N LYS A 97 -1.55 -1.31 -6.10
CA LYS A 97 -2.30 -0.35 -6.92
C LYS A 97 -2.71 -0.93 -8.27
N GLN A 98 -1.80 -1.63 -8.95
CA GLN A 98 -2.08 -2.28 -10.24
C GLN A 98 -3.09 -3.42 -10.08
N ALA A 99 -2.93 -4.25 -9.04
CA ALA A 99 -3.85 -5.35 -8.76
C ALA A 99 -5.26 -4.88 -8.43
N TYR A 100 -5.39 -3.81 -7.64
CA TYR A 100 -6.70 -3.23 -7.31
C TYR A 100 -7.39 -2.64 -8.54
N ARG A 101 -6.67 -1.87 -9.37
CA ARG A 101 -7.19 -1.37 -10.66
C ARG A 101 -7.65 -2.50 -11.59
N ALA A 102 -6.90 -3.59 -11.64
CA ALA A 102 -7.28 -4.77 -12.42
C ALA A 102 -8.54 -5.46 -11.87
N TYR A 103 -8.68 -5.52 -10.54
CA TYR A 103 -9.89 -6.02 -9.88
C TYR A 103 -11.11 -5.15 -10.16
N GLU A 104 -11.01 -3.82 -10.04
CA GLU A 104 -12.09 -2.90 -10.39
C GLU A 104 -12.50 -3.01 -11.87
N THR A 105 -11.51 -3.16 -12.76
CA THR A 105 -11.76 -3.40 -14.19
C THR A 105 -12.46 -4.74 -14.44
N TRP A 106 -12.17 -5.76 -13.62
CA TRP A 106 -12.85 -7.04 -13.70
C TRP A 106 -14.29 -6.94 -13.17
N LEU A 107 -14.50 -6.25 -12.05
CA LEU A 107 -15.83 -6.00 -11.47
C LEU A 107 -16.76 -5.27 -12.44
N SER A 108 -16.26 -4.25 -13.15
CA SER A 108 -17.07 -3.51 -14.12
C SER A 108 -17.55 -4.37 -15.29
N LYS A 109 -16.83 -5.45 -15.60
CA LYS A 109 -17.19 -6.45 -16.62
C LYS A 109 -18.07 -7.58 -16.05
N GLN A 110 -18.25 -7.65 -14.73
CA GLN A 110 -18.97 -8.71 -14.04
C GLN A 110 -20.02 -8.14 -13.06
N PRO A 111 -21.06 -7.44 -13.55
CA PRO A 111 -22.02 -6.72 -12.70
C PRO A 111 -22.87 -7.60 -11.77
N LYS A 112 -22.81 -8.94 -11.93
CA LYS A 112 -23.51 -9.93 -11.10
C LYS A 112 -22.56 -10.76 -10.23
N ALA A 113 -21.27 -10.41 -10.17
CA ALA A 113 -20.32 -11.14 -9.35
C ALA A 113 -20.68 -11.01 -7.86
N ASP A 114 -20.87 -12.15 -7.20
CA ASP A 114 -20.93 -12.21 -5.74
C ASP A 114 -19.52 -12.49 -5.22
N GLU A 115 -18.91 -11.43 -4.67
CA GLU A 115 -17.55 -11.45 -4.13
C GLU A 115 -17.56 -11.51 -2.60
N THR A 116 -18.64 -12.01 -1.99
CA THR A 116 -18.75 -12.17 -0.53
C THR A 116 -18.28 -13.55 -0.05
N LEU A 117 -18.11 -13.69 1.27
CA LEU A 117 -17.81 -14.98 1.92
C LEU A 117 -18.81 -15.29 3.02
N PRO A 118 -19.26 -16.55 3.17
CA PRO A 118 -20.12 -16.93 4.28
C PRO A 118 -19.41 -16.75 5.62
N GLY A 119 -20.11 -16.20 6.60
CA GLY A 119 -19.59 -15.99 7.97
C GLY A 119 -18.75 -14.73 8.16
N VAL A 120 -18.56 -13.92 7.11
CA VAL A 120 -17.82 -12.65 7.18
C VAL A 120 -18.62 -11.55 6.48
N ASN A 121 -19.00 -10.50 7.20
CA ASN A 121 -19.76 -9.37 6.63
C ASN A 121 -18.81 -8.33 6.01
N LEU A 122 -18.11 -8.71 4.95
CA LEU A 122 -17.20 -7.84 4.20
C LEU A 122 -17.56 -7.84 2.71
N THR A 123 -17.42 -6.67 2.09
CA THR A 123 -17.55 -6.50 0.64
C THR A 123 -16.35 -7.12 -0.09
N GLY A 124 -16.49 -7.39 -1.39
CA GLY A 124 -15.36 -7.87 -2.21
C GLY A 124 -14.15 -6.92 -2.19
N ARG A 125 -14.36 -5.60 -2.16
CA ARG A 125 -13.28 -4.62 -2.03
C ARG A 125 -12.55 -4.73 -0.69
N GLN A 126 -13.28 -4.91 0.40
CA GLN A 126 -12.66 -5.15 1.71
C GLN A 126 -11.95 -6.50 1.77
N LEU A 127 -12.51 -7.54 1.14
CA LEU A 127 -11.89 -8.86 1.05
C LEU A 127 -10.58 -8.85 0.24
N PHE A 128 -10.47 -7.99 -0.78
CA PHE A 128 -9.21 -7.76 -1.49
C PHE A 128 -8.10 -7.30 -0.54
N PHE A 129 -8.34 -6.23 0.23
CA PHE A 129 -7.34 -5.70 1.17
C PHE A 129 -7.10 -6.64 2.35
N LEU A 130 -8.13 -7.36 2.80
CA LEU A 130 -7.98 -8.39 3.83
C LEU A 130 -7.04 -9.51 3.37
N ASN A 131 -7.21 -10.04 2.14
CA ASN A 131 -6.34 -11.11 1.64
C ASN A 131 -4.91 -10.62 1.45
N PHE A 132 -4.73 -9.39 0.93
CA PHE A 132 -3.42 -8.75 0.84
C PHE A 132 -2.73 -8.71 2.20
N ALA A 133 -3.43 -8.24 3.24
CA ALA A 133 -2.85 -8.18 4.59
C ALA A 133 -2.53 -9.58 5.16
N GLN A 134 -3.39 -10.57 4.91
CA GLN A 134 -3.22 -11.94 5.42
C GLN A 134 -1.99 -12.65 4.85
N VAL A 135 -1.61 -12.36 3.60
CA VAL A 135 -0.39 -12.89 2.97
C VAL A 135 0.86 -12.55 3.80
N TRP A 136 0.85 -11.41 4.50
CA TRP A 136 1.97 -10.93 5.30
C TRP A 136 1.87 -11.29 6.79
N CYS A 137 0.85 -12.05 7.20
CA CYS A 137 0.74 -12.51 8.58
C CYS A 137 1.93 -13.39 8.96
N GLY A 138 2.66 -12.99 9.99
CA GLY A 138 3.78 -13.75 10.53
C GLY A 138 4.44 -13.04 11.69
N GLN A 139 5.17 -13.80 12.50
CA GLN A 139 5.97 -13.27 13.60
C GLN A 139 7.39 -13.82 13.49
N GLN A 140 8.36 -13.05 13.97
CA GLN A 140 9.77 -13.44 13.95
C GLN A 140 10.35 -13.44 15.37
N ARG A 141 11.33 -14.32 15.61
CA ARG A 141 12.14 -14.26 16.82
C ARG A 141 12.95 -12.96 16.83
N ILE A 142 13.18 -12.40 18.01
CA ILE A 142 13.91 -11.13 18.20
C ILE A 142 15.26 -11.14 17.47
N GLU A 143 16.07 -12.20 17.63
CA GLU A 143 17.37 -12.29 16.98
C GLU A 143 17.27 -12.37 15.44
N ALA A 144 16.23 -13.04 14.93
CA ALA A 144 15.94 -13.05 13.49
C ALA A 144 15.51 -11.66 13.00
N ALA A 145 14.72 -10.93 13.78
CA ALA A 145 14.32 -9.55 13.47
C ALA A 145 15.54 -8.60 13.41
N LYS A 146 16.47 -8.70 14.38
CA LYS A 146 17.72 -7.92 14.39
C LYS A 146 18.61 -8.21 13.18
N ASN A 147 18.70 -9.47 12.76
CA ASN A 147 19.46 -9.81 11.57
C ASN A 147 18.75 -9.29 10.31
N ARG A 148 17.44 -9.52 10.21
CA ARG A 148 16.64 -9.14 9.05
C ARG A 148 16.67 -7.64 8.80
N ILE A 149 16.49 -6.81 9.83
CA ILE A 149 16.47 -5.34 9.67
C ILE A 149 17.77 -4.78 9.09
N ARG A 150 18.89 -5.50 9.21
CA ARG A 150 20.22 -5.08 8.72
C ARG A 150 20.58 -5.64 7.34
N THR A 151 19.93 -6.72 6.92
CA THR A 151 20.38 -7.53 5.77
C THR A 151 19.31 -7.72 4.71
N SER A 152 18.04 -7.61 5.07
CA SER A 152 16.91 -7.77 4.15
C SER A 152 16.64 -6.48 3.42
N VAL A 153 16.50 -6.57 2.10
CA VAL A 153 15.95 -5.48 1.28
C VAL A 153 14.43 -5.36 1.42
N HIS A 154 13.76 -6.39 1.94
CA HIS A 154 12.33 -6.36 2.21
C HIS A 154 12.04 -5.79 3.60
N SER A 155 11.13 -4.81 3.68
CA SER A 155 10.49 -4.38 4.92
C SER A 155 9.82 -5.55 5.66
N PRO A 156 9.76 -5.55 7.00
CA PRO A 156 8.98 -6.52 7.76
C PRO A 156 7.49 -6.52 7.32
N GLY A 157 6.84 -7.70 7.35
CA GLY A 157 5.50 -7.87 6.77
C GLY A 157 4.44 -6.87 7.27
N ILE A 158 4.47 -6.52 8.56
CA ILE A 158 3.55 -5.50 9.10
C ILE A 158 3.73 -4.12 8.45
N PHE A 159 4.97 -3.74 8.13
CA PHE A 159 5.26 -2.45 7.48
C PHE A 159 5.04 -2.50 5.98
N ARG A 160 5.11 -3.67 5.33
CA ARG A 160 4.64 -3.85 3.94
C ARG A 160 3.13 -3.62 3.84
N VAL A 161 2.35 -4.04 4.84
CA VAL A 161 0.91 -3.76 4.89
C VAL A 161 0.63 -2.29 5.24
N LEU A 162 1.16 -1.80 6.36
CA LEU A 162 0.87 -0.45 6.84
C LEU A 162 1.43 0.65 5.92
N GLY A 163 2.61 0.41 5.32
CA GLY A 163 3.25 1.36 4.41
C GLY A 163 2.42 1.61 3.18
N VAL A 164 1.97 0.53 2.53
CA VAL A 164 1.17 0.64 1.30
C VAL A 164 -0.21 1.24 1.57
N LEU A 165 -0.91 0.80 2.62
CA LEU A 165 -2.27 1.28 2.91
C LEU A 165 -2.29 2.75 3.36
N LYS A 166 -1.24 3.24 4.02
CA LYS A 166 -1.14 4.65 4.43
C LYS A 166 -0.90 5.58 3.23
N LEU A 167 -0.10 5.16 2.25
CA LEU A 167 0.19 5.99 1.07
C LEU A 167 -1.06 6.20 0.21
N GLU A 168 -1.88 5.17 0.04
CA GLU A 168 -3.10 5.28 -0.76
C GLU A 168 -4.13 6.24 -0.10
N GLN A 169 -4.25 6.23 1.24
CA GLN A 169 -5.08 7.20 1.96
C GLN A 169 -4.61 8.65 1.77
N SER A 170 -3.29 8.89 1.84
CA SER A 170 -2.75 10.26 1.72
C SER A 170 -2.95 10.88 0.33
N LYS A 171 -3.05 10.06 -0.73
CA LYS A 171 -3.35 10.55 -2.09
C LYS A 171 -4.80 10.98 -2.24
N GLU A 172 -5.72 10.24 -1.63
CA GLU A 172 -7.15 10.55 -1.68
C GLU A 172 -7.45 11.87 -0.95
N GLU A 173 -6.79 12.12 0.20
CA GLU A 173 -6.86 13.42 0.89
C GLU A 173 -6.31 14.56 0.00
N SER A 174 -5.17 14.38 -0.66
CA SER A 174 -4.59 15.43 -1.52
C SER A 174 -5.41 15.75 -2.79
N ILE A 175 -6.11 14.77 -3.36
CA ILE A 175 -6.98 14.98 -4.52
C ILE A 175 -8.26 15.72 -4.11
N SER A 176 -8.81 15.41 -2.93
CA SER A 176 -9.98 16.11 -2.38
C SER A 176 -9.71 17.60 -2.09
N ASP A 177 -8.47 17.95 -1.75
CA ASP A 177 -8.06 19.34 -1.56
C ASP A 177 -7.91 20.08 -2.91
N GLU A 178 -7.39 19.42 -3.96
CA GLU A 178 -7.22 20.03 -5.31
C GLU A 178 -8.54 20.23 -6.08
N GLU A 179 -9.56 19.38 -5.90
CA GLU A 179 -10.88 19.58 -6.52
C GLU A 179 -11.65 20.77 -5.94
N SER A 180 -11.32 21.21 -4.72
CA SER A 180 -11.99 22.33 -4.05
C SER A 180 -11.55 23.73 -4.53
N ASP A 181 -10.48 23.81 -5.34
CA ASP A 181 -9.88 25.08 -5.78
C ASP A 181 -10.25 25.50 -7.21
N ASN A 182 -11.11 24.75 -7.92
CA ASN A 182 -11.45 25.04 -9.32
C ASN A 182 -12.83 25.68 -9.57
N ASP A 183 -13.51 26.18 -8.54
CA ASP A 183 -14.74 26.95 -8.72
C ASP A 183 -14.79 28.20 -7.83
N SER A 184 -14.22 29.32 -8.30
CA SER A 184 -14.69 30.67 -7.91
C SER A 184 -13.95 31.80 -8.65
N ASN A 185 -14.56 32.26 -9.74
CA ASN A 185 -14.57 33.69 -10.06
C ASN A 185 -15.61 34.36 -9.14
N ASP A 186 -15.24 34.77 -7.92
CA ASP A 186 -15.82 35.98 -7.31
C ASP A 186 -15.00 36.45 -6.10
N THR A 187 -14.67 37.73 -6.14
CA THR A 187 -14.08 38.51 -5.06
C THR A 187 -15.13 38.82 -4.00
N SER A 188 -14.94 38.35 -2.77
CA SER A 188 -15.28 39.03 -1.48
C SER A 188 -15.65 38.04 -0.39
N VAL A 189 -15.33 38.43 0.85
CA VAL A 189 -15.65 37.80 2.14
C VAL A 189 -14.65 36.74 2.62
N MET A 190 -13.68 37.22 3.40
CA MET A 190 -13.15 36.51 4.55
C MET A 190 -14.29 35.85 5.35
N LYS A 191 -14.41 34.53 5.27
CA LYS A 191 -14.88 33.71 6.37
C LYS A 191 -13.76 32.76 6.73
N SER A 192 -13.12 33.05 7.86
CA SER A 192 -12.23 32.15 8.55
C SER A 192 -12.92 30.79 8.73
N TYR A 193 -12.57 29.82 7.90
CA TYR A 193 -12.80 28.42 8.21
C TYR A 193 -11.46 27.88 8.68
N ARG A 194 -11.30 27.73 10.00
CA ARG A 194 -10.26 26.85 10.53
C ARG A 194 -10.77 25.44 10.33
N PRO A 195 -10.16 24.60 9.48
CA PRO A 195 -10.45 23.18 9.55
C PRO A 195 -10.05 22.73 10.95
N ARG A 196 -10.97 22.08 11.67
CA ARG A 196 -10.59 21.33 12.86
C ARG A 196 -9.53 20.35 12.40
N LYS A 197 -8.32 20.42 12.96
CA LYS A 197 -7.39 19.30 12.93
C LYS A 197 -8.13 18.10 13.53
N SER A 198 -8.70 17.23 12.69
CA SER A 198 -8.92 15.84 13.04
C SER A 198 -7.54 15.21 13.15
N SER A 199 -6.89 15.47 14.28
CA SER A 199 -5.78 14.67 14.74
C SER A 199 -6.33 13.25 14.97
N LEU A 200 -6.29 12.41 13.94
CA LEU A 200 -6.24 10.97 14.14
C LEU A 200 -4.91 10.67 14.83
N THR A 201 -4.92 10.78 16.15
CA THR A 201 -3.89 10.17 16.97
C THR A 201 -4.04 8.66 16.78
N PHE A 202 -3.10 8.04 16.07
CA PHE A 202 -2.78 6.65 16.36
C PHE A 202 -2.33 6.62 17.82
N SER A 203 -3.24 6.28 18.72
CA SER A 203 -2.91 6.03 20.12
C SER A 203 -1.92 4.89 20.13
N ASN A 204 -0.64 5.23 20.29
CA ASN A 204 0.48 4.32 20.43
C ASN A 204 0.46 3.68 21.82
N LYS A 205 -0.72 3.21 22.27
CA LYS A 205 -0.87 2.42 23.48
C LYS A 205 -0.50 0.98 23.15
N GLN A 206 0.81 0.73 23.24
CA GLN A 206 1.38 -0.54 23.65
C GLN A 206 0.51 -1.15 24.76
N ASN A 207 -0.14 -2.28 24.48
CA ASN A 207 -0.34 -3.39 25.43
C ASN A 207 -1.13 -4.56 24.78
N HIS A 208 -0.50 -5.74 24.84
CA HIS A 208 -1.03 -7.08 24.55
C HIS A 208 -1.54 -7.39 23.13
N TYR A 209 -0.65 -8.03 22.34
CA TYR A 209 -0.84 -8.54 20.97
C TYR A 209 -1.80 -9.74 20.81
N GLY A 210 -2.75 -9.93 21.73
CA GLY A 210 -3.81 -10.94 21.60
C GLY A 210 -5.07 -10.43 20.89
N SER A 211 -5.21 -9.11 20.69
CA SER A 211 -6.46 -8.47 20.24
C SER A 211 -6.32 -7.63 18.95
N PHE A 212 -5.14 -7.60 18.33
CA PHE A 212 -4.93 -6.76 17.14
C PHE A 212 -5.52 -7.38 15.86
N TYR A 213 -5.59 -8.72 15.78
CA TYR A 213 -6.15 -9.43 14.62
C TYR A 213 -7.67 -9.22 14.45
N LEU A 214 -8.38 -8.91 15.55
CA LEU A 214 -9.80 -8.50 15.51
C LEU A 214 -9.97 -7.00 15.21
N ARG A 215 -8.92 -6.18 15.35
CA ARG A 215 -8.95 -4.73 15.10
C ARG A 215 -8.59 -4.32 13.68
N MET A 216 -8.16 -5.24 12.80
CA MET A 216 -8.25 -4.98 11.36
C MET A 216 -9.72 -4.86 10.88
N GLY A 217 -10.69 -5.35 11.66
CA GLY A 217 -12.10 -5.02 11.47
C GLY A 217 -12.50 -3.60 11.95
N ALA A 218 -11.55 -2.82 12.47
CA ALA A 218 -11.74 -1.45 12.94
C ALA A 218 -10.69 -0.47 12.36
N VAL A 219 -9.95 -0.88 11.32
CA VAL A 219 -9.51 0.10 10.32
C VAL A 219 -10.81 0.44 9.59
N ASP A 220 -11.23 1.70 9.69
CA ASP A 220 -12.36 2.23 8.95
C ASP A 220 -11.99 2.18 7.45
N LEU A 221 -12.15 0.99 6.85
CA LEU A 221 -12.11 0.73 5.42
C LEU A 221 -13.45 1.12 4.77
N THR A 222 -14.35 1.72 5.55
CA THR A 222 -15.64 2.20 5.11
C THR A 222 -15.57 3.70 4.85
N GLU A 223 -15.90 4.07 3.62
CA GLU A 223 -16.22 5.42 3.13
C GLU A 223 -15.10 6.30 2.52
N ASN A 224 -13.80 6.12 2.82
CA ASN A 224 -12.74 7.00 2.26
C ASN A 224 -11.65 6.26 1.43
N PHE A 225 -12.01 5.16 0.75
CA PHE A 225 -11.13 4.42 -0.18
C PHE A 225 -11.69 4.39 -1.61
N LEU A 226 -12.67 5.26 -1.87
CA LEU A 226 -13.58 5.21 -2.99
C LEU A 226 -13.85 6.66 -3.39
N TYR A 227 -13.00 7.27 -4.21
CA TYR A 227 -13.38 7.98 -5.44
C TYR A 227 -12.09 8.43 -6.17
N GLU A 228 -12.09 8.23 -7.49
CA GLU A 228 -11.15 8.67 -8.57
C GLU A 228 -9.86 7.85 -8.89
#